data_AF-A0A7E5VX43-F1
#
_entry.id   AF-A0A7E5VX43-F1
#
_cell.length_a   1.000
_cell.length_b   1.000
_cell.length_c   1.000
_cell.angle_alpha   90.00
_cell.angle_beta   90.00
_cell.angle_gamma   90.00
#
_symmetry.space_group_name_H-M   'P 1'
#
loop_
_entity.id
_entity.type
_entity.pdbx_description
1 polymer ?
#
loop_
_entity_poly.entity_id
_entity_poly.type
_entity_poly.pdbx_seq_one_letter_code
_entity_poly.pdbx_strand_id
1 'polypeptide(L)'
;MCGWPVCSGNCPGLKDPRHHAGECEILSLRPECELNNMADYYRHDALLPLRCVMLQKTDPEGWNKLMEMQSHIECRMPGTEAYEEANEFIVKYLINNFFSKLDKKSGKLQEVTPELIHRICGIIDTNALEIRLPQGTELFALYVNTCIMEHSCTPNTKHTFTVTSKDRNELYKITAKAVVPILKDSHISTMYSHALWGTQARRQHLKDAKYFACKCPRCSDPTELGTYLSAMKCLGDGTNLCGGTHLPEDPLDDETDWACDKCSVKVNNIQVNMLISQMGEEVEDVLMMGASIKVLENLINKLSMFLHPNHYHMYSLKHSLVQLYGREPGYTSMEILDKKIKMCRDLVGITKTLDPGNARLSLYNSVLQHELHTALVMKSLLINEDPKEKKIEIIKPLLTEAKLAIEDALQSLKDDIDEDSGKKLFSVIGNSKDKFDQYCNQIEIVI
;
A
#
# COMPACT_ATOMS: atom_id res chain seq x y z
N MET A 1 -24.94 -11.81 -30.43
CA MET A 1 -23.79 -11.05 -29.89
C MET A 1 -24.27 -10.32 -28.64
N CYS A 2 -23.50 -10.35 -27.55
CA CYS A 2 -23.93 -9.87 -26.23
C CYS A 2 -23.93 -8.34 -26.05
N GLY A 3 -23.44 -7.56 -27.02
CA GLY A 3 -23.50 -6.09 -27.02
C GLY A 3 -22.80 -5.36 -25.87
N TRP A 4 -22.02 -6.06 -25.04
CA TRP A 4 -21.19 -5.43 -24.01
C TRP A 4 -20.11 -4.53 -24.63
N PRO A 5 -19.75 -3.41 -23.98
CA PRO A 5 -18.74 -2.50 -24.49
C PRO A 5 -17.39 -3.19 -24.72
N VAL A 6 -16.74 -2.81 -25.82
CA VAL A 6 -15.39 -3.26 -26.19
C VAL A 6 -14.57 -2.08 -26.68
N CYS A 7 -13.24 -2.19 -26.58
CA CYS A 7 -12.35 -1.12 -27.02
C CYS A 7 -12.44 -0.84 -28.53
N SER A 8 -12.73 -1.87 -29.34
CA SER A 8 -12.93 -1.75 -30.79
C SER A 8 -13.59 -3.00 -31.36
N GLY A 9 -14.14 -2.90 -32.58
CA GLY A 9 -14.69 -4.07 -33.31
C GLY A 9 -13.66 -5.15 -33.64
N ASN A 10 -12.36 -4.84 -33.53
CA ASN A 10 -11.25 -5.77 -33.72
C ASN A 10 -10.60 -6.21 -32.40
N CYS A 11 -11.24 -5.97 -31.25
CA CYS A 11 -10.72 -6.37 -29.95
C CYS A 11 -10.43 -7.90 -29.95
N PRO A 12 -9.18 -8.33 -29.67
CA PRO A 12 -8.84 -9.75 -29.65
C PRO A 12 -9.68 -10.56 -28.66
N GLY A 13 -10.14 -9.93 -27.57
CA GLY A 13 -10.98 -10.56 -26.56
C GLY A 13 -12.33 -11.03 -27.10
N LEU A 14 -12.89 -10.40 -28.15
CA LEU A 14 -14.16 -10.81 -28.75
C LEU A 14 -14.15 -12.24 -29.30
N LYS A 15 -12.97 -12.73 -29.70
CA LYS A 15 -12.78 -14.04 -30.31
C LYS A 15 -12.07 -15.02 -29.37
N ASP A 16 -11.76 -14.62 -28.14
CA ASP A 16 -11.02 -15.48 -27.22
C ASP A 16 -11.98 -16.47 -26.54
N PRO A 17 -11.88 -17.77 -26.83
CA PRO A 17 -12.76 -18.78 -26.26
C PRO A 17 -12.55 -18.99 -24.75
N ARG A 18 -11.39 -18.60 -24.21
CA ARG A 18 -11.04 -18.75 -22.79
C ARG A 18 -11.53 -17.60 -21.92
N HIS A 19 -11.90 -16.47 -22.53
CA HIS A 19 -12.32 -15.27 -21.82
C HIS A 19 -13.78 -14.93 -22.13
N HIS A 20 -14.05 -14.36 -23.30
CA HIS A 20 -15.37 -13.80 -23.59
C HIS A 20 -16.38 -14.82 -24.14
N ALA A 21 -15.96 -15.83 -24.89
CA ALA A 21 -16.92 -16.65 -25.63
C ALA A 21 -17.93 -17.37 -24.71
N GLY A 22 -17.48 -17.84 -23.55
CA GLY A 22 -18.35 -18.48 -22.56
C GLY A 22 -19.33 -17.51 -21.91
N GLU A 23 -18.90 -16.29 -21.58
CA GLU A 23 -19.76 -15.30 -20.92
C GLU A 23 -20.70 -14.65 -21.93
N CYS A 24 -20.32 -14.56 -23.22
CA CYS A 24 -21.14 -13.98 -24.29
C CYS A 24 -22.49 -14.70 -24.46
N GLU A 25 -22.52 -16.02 -24.29
CA GLU A 25 -23.75 -16.81 -24.29
C GLU A 25 -24.73 -16.31 -23.22
N ILE A 26 -24.25 -16.18 -21.98
CA ILE A 26 -25.05 -15.73 -20.84
C ILE A 26 -25.41 -14.25 -20.99
N LEU A 27 -24.42 -13.40 -21.26
CA LEU A 27 -24.58 -11.95 -21.39
C LEU A 27 -25.49 -11.55 -22.56
N SER A 28 -25.71 -12.42 -23.54
CA SER A 28 -26.66 -12.19 -24.62
C SER A 28 -28.12 -12.22 -24.17
N LEU A 29 -28.43 -12.78 -23.00
CA LEU A 29 -29.76 -12.82 -22.38
C LEU A 29 -30.19 -11.50 -21.73
N ARG A 30 -29.31 -10.48 -21.76
CA ARG A 30 -29.59 -9.14 -21.23
C ARG A 30 -30.95 -8.59 -21.72
N PRO A 31 -31.67 -7.80 -20.90
CA PRO A 31 -32.87 -7.08 -21.35
C PRO A 31 -32.54 -6.11 -22.50
N GLU A 32 -33.51 -5.50 -23.19
CA GLU A 32 -33.17 -4.46 -24.18
C GLU A 32 -32.52 -3.24 -23.49
N CYS A 33 -31.50 -2.66 -24.12
CA CYS A 33 -30.75 -1.54 -23.56
C CYS A 33 -31.50 -0.23 -23.79
N GLU A 34 -31.98 0.40 -22.71
CA GLU A 34 -32.42 1.79 -22.78
C GLU A 34 -31.19 2.71 -22.74
N LEU A 35 -30.98 3.51 -23.80
CA LEU A 35 -29.80 4.37 -23.99
C LEU A 35 -29.54 5.36 -22.84
N ASN A 36 -30.55 5.61 -22.00
CA ASN A 36 -30.52 6.64 -20.96
C ASN A 36 -29.82 6.17 -19.67
N ASN A 37 -29.42 4.90 -19.55
CA ASN A 37 -28.76 4.40 -18.34
C ASN A 37 -27.75 3.25 -18.60
N MET A 38 -26.72 3.54 -19.40
CA MET A 38 -25.71 2.54 -19.80
C MET A 38 -24.88 2.01 -18.61
N ALA A 39 -24.70 2.81 -17.55
CA ALA A 39 -23.88 2.42 -16.39
C ALA A 39 -24.57 1.36 -15.53
N ASP A 40 -25.86 1.53 -15.22
CA ASP A 40 -26.63 0.52 -14.50
C ASP A 40 -26.92 -0.71 -15.35
N TYR A 41 -26.89 -0.54 -16.67
CA TYR A 41 -27.12 -1.62 -17.60
C TYR A 41 -25.88 -2.51 -17.82
N TYR A 42 -24.68 -1.94 -17.94
CA TYR A 42 -23.40 -2.68 -18.11
C TYR A 42 -22.57 -2.67 -16.82
N ARG A 43 -22.94 -3.54 -15.89
CA ARG A 43 -22.32 -3.69 -14.57
C ARG A 43 -21.02 -4.50 -14.61
N HIS A 44 -19.89 -3.80 -14.76
CA HIS A 44 -18.56 -4.42 -14.82
C HIS A 44 -18.19 -5.17 -13.53
N ASP A 45 -18.66 -4.68 -12.40
CA ASP A 45 -18.56 -5.30 -11.06
C ASP A 45 -19.26 -6.68 -10.98
N ALA A 46 -20.27 -6.93 -11.81
CA ALA A 46 -20.94 -8.24 -11.87
C ALA A 46 -20.19 -9.27 -12.74
N LEU A 47 -19.18 -8.87 -13.53
CA LEU A 47 -18.48 -9.77 -14.45
C LEU A 47 -17.59 -10.78 -13.73
N LEU A 48 -16.88 -10.37 -12.67
CA LEU A 48 -16.03 -11.30 -11.92
C LEU A 48 -16.86 -12.37 -11.19
N PRO A 49 -17.96 -12.05 -10.47
CA PRO A 49 -18.88 -13.04 -9.95
C PRO A 49 -19.45 -13.98 -11.02
N LEU A 50 -19.84 -13.45 -12.18
CA LEU A 50 -20.31 -14.27 -13.31
C LEU A 50 -19.23 -15.26 -13.78
N ARG A 51 -18.00 -14.80 -13.97
CA ARG A 51 -16.86 -15.64 -14.37
C ARG A 51 -16.56 -16.72 -13.34
N CYS A 52 -16.69 -16.40 -12.05
CA CYS A 52 -16.56 -17.37 -10.96
C CYS A 52 -17.63 -18.48 -11.07
N VAL A 53 -18.91 -18.12 -11.27
CA VAL A 53 -19.99 -19.10 -11.50
C VAL A 53 -19.71 -19.98 -12.72
N MET A 54 -19.20 -19.39 -13.80
CA MET A 54 -18.91 -20.13 -15.03
C MET A 54 -17.84 -21.21 -14.89
N LEU A 55 -16.96 -21.13 -13.88
CA LEU A 55 -15.98 -22.18 -13.59
C LEU A 55 -16.65 -23.55 -13.38
N GLN A 56 -17.89 -23.60 -12.89
CA GLN A 56 -18.68 -24.84 -12.80
C GLN A 56 -18.67 -25.66 -14.10
N LYS A 57 -18.63 -24.97 -15.26
CA LYS A 57 -18.63 -25.56 -16.60
C LYS A 57 -17.23 -25.56 -17.22
N THR A 58 -16.49 -24.47 -17.09
CA THR A 58 -15.23 -24.28 -17.85
C THR A 58 -14.01 -24.87 -17.15
N ASP A 59 -14.03 -24.94 -15.82
CA ASP A 59 -12.94 -25.49 -14.99
C ASP A 59 -13.50 -25.98 -13.64
N PRO A 60 -14.08 -27.21 -13.59
CA PRO A 60 -14.65 -27.75 -12.36
C PRO A 60 -13.64 -27.91 -11.21
N GLU A 61 -12.35 -28.10 -11.51
CA GLU A 61 -11.31 -28.16 -10.49
C GLU A 61 -11.05 -26.77 -9.89
N GLY A 62 -10.93 -25.75 -10.75
CA GLY A 62 -10.85 -24.35 -10.32
C GLY A 62 -12.07 -23.90 -9.53
N TRP A 63 -13.27 -24.36 -9.91
CA TRP A 63 -14.49 -24.13 -9.13
C TRP A 63 -14.41 -24.71 -7.72
N ASN A 64 -13.97 -25.97 -7.57
CA ASN A 64 -13.85 -26.57 -6.24
C ASN A 64 -12.87 -25.78 -5.36
N LYS A 65 -11.71 -25.41 -5.91
CA LYS A 65 -10.71 -24.58 -5.22
C LYS A 65 -11.26 -23.20 -4.85
N LEU A 66 -12.00 -22.56 -5.75
CA LEU A 66 -12.66 -21.28 -5.48
C LEU A 66 -13.62 -21.42 -4.28
N MET A 67 -14.43 -22.47 -4.26
CA MET A 67 -15.44 -22.67 -3.21
C MET A 67 -14.84 -23.01 -1.83
N GLU A 68 -13.58 -23.45 -1.78
CA GLU A 68 -12.81 -23.64 -0.54
C GLU A 68 -12.24 -22.32 0.02
N MET A 69 -12.20 -21.24 -0.77
CA MET A 69 -11.71 -19.94 -0.31
C MET A 69 -12.66 -19.34 0.74
N GLN A 70 -12.07 -18.62 1.70
CA GLN A 70 -12.82 -17.99 2.78
C GLN A 70 -13.75 -16.89 2.22
N SER A 71 -15.03 -16.93 2.58
CA SER A 71 -16.03 -15.97 2.13
C SER A 71 -16.54 -15.05 3.23
N HIS A 72 -16.31 -15.40 4.50
CA HIS A 72 -16.90 -14.74 5.66
C HIS A 72 -18.40 -14.50 5.53
N ILE A 73 -19.12 -15.48 4.96
CA ILE A 73 -20.56 -15.34 4.67
C ILE A 73 -21.37 -15.19 5.97
N GLU A 74 -20.86 -15.76 7.06
CA GLU A 74 -21.40 -15.61 8.42
C GLU A 74 -21.38 -14.16 8.93
N CYS A 75 -20.49 -13.32 8.42
CA CYS A 75 -20.40 -11.90 8.74
C CYS A 75 -21.22 -11.01 7.77
N ARG A 76 -21.82 -11.61 6.73
CA ARG A 76 -22.48 -10.91 5.61
C ARG A 76 -23.95 -11.29 5.53
N MET A 77 -24.65 -11.17 6.65
CA MET A 77 -26.07 -11.49 6.77
C MET A 77 -26.95 -10.33 6.27
N PRO A 78 -28.23 -10.57 5.93
CA PRO A 78 -29.17 -9.51 5.57
C PRO A 78 -29.19 -8.36 6.59
N GLY A 79 -29.19 -7.11 6.10
CA GLY A 79 -29.05 -5.91 6.92
C GLY A 79 -27.61 -5.43 7.17
N THR A 80 -26.58 -6.21 6.80
CA THR A 80 -25.20 -5.70 6.74
C THR A 80 -24.97 -4.93 5.44
N GLU A 81 -24.12 -3.90 5.49
CA GLU A 81 -23.78 -3.09 4.30
C GLU A 81 -23.24 -3.96 3.16
N ALA A 82 -22.27 -4.83 3.46
CA ALA A 82 -21.66 -5.75 2.51
C ALA A 82 -22.65 -6.76 1.88
N TYR A 83 -23.76 -7.08 2.56
CA TYR A 83 -24.84 -7.88 1.97
C TYR A 83 -25.75 -7.03 1.10
N GLU A 84 -26.22 -5.88 1.59
CA GLU A 84 -27.17 -5.06 0.84
C GLU A 84 -26.57 -4.52 -0.46
N GLU A 85 -25.32 -4.07 -0.43
CA GLU A 85 -24.60 -3.63 -1.64
C GLU A 85 -24.48 -4.78 -2.65
N ALA A 86 -23.96 -5.95 -2.23
CA ALA A 86 -23.85 -7.11 -3.10
C ALA A 86 -25.22 -7.54 -3.63
N ASN A 87 -26.26 -7.50 -2.80
CA ASN A 87 -27.62 -7.88 -3.16
C ASN A 87 -28.21 -6.96 -4.23
N GLU A 88 -28.11 -5.65 -4.02
CA GLU A 88 -28.64 -4.62 -4.92
C GLU A 88 -27.92 -4.64 -6.26
N PHE A 89 -26.60 -4.64 -6.23
CA PHE A 89 -25.77 -4.31 -7.38
C PHE A 89 -25.33 -5.52 -8.20
N ILE A 90 -25.14 -6.67 -7.55
CA ILE A 90 -24.57 -7.86 -8.20
C ILE A 90 -25.59 -8.99 -8.26
N VAL A 91 -26.14 -9.40 -7.11
CA VAL A 91 -26.95 -10.61 -7.00
C VAL A 91 -28.27 -10.46 -7.74
N LYS A 92 -29.07 -9.42 -7.42
CA LYS A 92 -30.34 -9.15 -8.13
C LYS A 92 -30.10 -8.92 -9.61
N TYR A 93 -29.05 -8.18 -9.96
CA TYR A 93 -28.68 -7.92 -11.35
C TYR A 93 -28.42 -9.23 -12.11
N LEU A 94 -27.56 -10.11 -11.58
CA LEU A 94 -27.20 -11.37 -12.23
C LEU A 94 -28.37 -12.35 -12.32
N ILE A 95 -29.14 -12.50 -11.24
CA ILE A 95 -30.28 -13.43 -11.19
C ILE A 95 -31.40 -12.97 -12.15
N ASN A 96 -31.82 -11.71 -12.07
CA ASN A 96 -32.97 -11.23 -12.81
C ASN A 96 -32.68 -11.08 -14.31
N ASN A 97 -31.47 -10.64 -14.67
CA ASN A 97 -31.15 -10.34 -16.06
C ASN A 97 -30.65 -11.54 -16.84
N PHE A 98 -30.02 -12.52 -16.19
CA PHE A 98 -29.34 -13.63 -16.86
C PHE A 98 -29.76 -15.01 -16.34
N PHE A 99 -29.52 -15.33 -15.06
CA PHE A 99 -29.64 -16.70 -14.58
C PHE A 99 -31.09 -17.22 -14.53
N SER A 100 -32.07 -16.37 -14.20
CA SER A 100 -33.50 -16.75 -14.21
C SER A 100 -34.05 -17.09 -15.60
N LYS A 101 -33.38 -16.64 -16.67
CA LYS A 101 -33.77 -16.85 -18.07
C LYS A 101 -33.06 -18.04 -18.71
N LEU A 102 -32.05 -18.61 -18.05
CA LEU A 102 -31.37 -19.79 -18.58
C LEU A 102 -32.32 -20.99 -18.56
N ASP A 103 -32.47 -21.64 -19.72
CA ASP A 103 -33.26 -22.85 -19.82
C ASP A 103 -32.64 -23.94 -18.93
N LYS A 104 -33.42 -24.47 -17.98
CA LYS A 104 -33.02 -25.57 -17.09
C LYS A 104 -32.57 -26.82 -17.87
N LYS A 105 -32.93 -26.93 -19.15
CA LYS A 105 -32.54 -28.02 -20.07
C LYS A 105 -31.24 -27.78 -20.86
N SER A 106 -30.63 -26.60 -20.76
CA SER A 106 -29.38 -26.25 -21.48
C SER A 106 -28.12 -26.96 -20.95
N GLY A 107 -28.24 -27.68 -19.82
CA GLY A 107 -27.47 -28.90 -19.55
C GLY A 107 -26.03 -28.76 -19.09
N LYS A 108 -25.51 -27.59 -18.66
CA LYS A 108 -24.09 -27.50 -18.23
C LYS A 108 -23.72 -26.57 -17.06
N LEU A 109 -24.63 -25.81 -16.46
CA LEU A 109 -24.36 -25.07 -15.21
C LEU A 109 -25.15 -25.72 -14.07
N GLN A 110 -24.57 -25.79 -12.87
CA GLN A 110 -25.32 -26.18 -11.69
C GLN A 110 -26.33 -25.07 -11.35
N GLU A 111 -27.28 -25.36 -10.47
CA GLU A 111 -28.26 -24.34 -10.05
C GLU A 111 -27.54 -23.13 -9.44
N VAL A 112 -27.83 -21.95 -9.98
CA VAL A 112 -27.28 -20.67 -9.52
C VAL A 112 -28.34 -19.95 -8.70
N THR A 113 -28.13 -19.90 -7.39
CA THR A 113 -29.06 -19.25 -6.44
C THR A 113 -28.50 -17.90 -5.96
N PRO A 114 -29.35 -17.01 -5.42
CA PRO A 114 -28.88 -15.77 -4.79
C PRO A 114 -27.82 -16.01 -3.70
N GLU A 115 -27.99 -17.04 -2.89
CA GLU A 115 -27.08 -17.40 -1.80
C GLU A 115 -25.71 -17.82 -2.33
N LEU A 116 -25.66 -18.51 -3.47
CA LEU A 116 -24.40 -18.86 -4.13
C LEU A 116 -23.65 -17.61 -4.59
N ILE A 117 -24.34 -16.66 -5.23
CA ILE A 117 -23.72 -15.43 -5.71
C ILE A 117 -23.24 -14.57 -4.52
N HIS A 118 -24.03 -14.49 -3.45
CA HIS A 118 -23.59 -13.84 -2.20
C HIS A 118 -22.31 -14.44 -1.64
N ARG A 119 -22.22 -15.78 -1.60
CA ARG A 119 -20.98 -16.47 -1.19
C ARG A 119 -19.80 -16.12 -2.10
N ILE A 120 -20.00 -16.06 -3.42
CA ILE A 120 -18.97 -15.68 -4.38
C ILE A 120 -18.52 -14.24 -4.17
N CYS A 121 -19.44 -13.29 -3.94
CA CYS A 121 -19.08 -11.91 -3.57
C CYS A 121 -18.24 -11.89 -2.29
N GLY A 122 -18.62 -12.69 -1.28
CA GLY A 122 -17.83 -12.92 -0.08
C GLY A 122 -16.40 -13.36 -0.35
N ILE A 123 -16.22 -14.35 -1.24
CA ILE A 123 -14.90 -14.84 -1.67
C ILE A 123 -14.10 -13.73 -2.36
N ILE A 124 -14.72 -13.01 -3.28
CA ILE A 124 -14.08 -11.93 -4.04
C ILE A 124 -13.59 -10.83 -3.10
N ASP A 125 -14.45 -10.27 -2.26
CA ASP A 125 -14.06 -9.14 -1.39
C ASP A 125 -12.97 -9.56 -0.37
N THR A 126 -13.02 -10.81 0.08
CA THR A 126 -12.04 -11.35 1.03
C THR A 126 -10.69 -11.62 0.37
N ASN A 127 -10.65 -12.10 -0.88
CA ASN A 127 -9.43 -12.70 -1.45
C ASN A 127 -8.92 -12.05 -2.74
N ALA A 128 -9.73 -11.28 -3.45
CA ALA A 128 -9.32 -10.70 -4.72
C ALA A 128 -8.14 -9.75 -4.53
N LEU A 129 -7.18 -9.86 -5.43
CA LEU A 129 -6.03 -8.99 -5.51
C LEU A 129 -6.22 -7.99 -6.64
N GLU A 130 -5.91 -6.74 -6.33
CA GLU A 130 -5.91 -5.63 -7.27
C GLU A 130 -4.64 -5.67 -8.12
N ILE A 131 -4.80 -5.57 -9.43
CA ILE A 131 -3.71 -5.48 -10.41
C ILE A 131 -3.83 -4.12 -11.10
N ARG A 132 -2.85 -3.25 -10.84
CA ARG A 132 -2.76 -1.95 -11.49
C ARG A 132 -2.05 -2.07 -12.82
N LEU A 133 -2.73 -1.71 -13.90
CA LEU A 133 -2.13 -1.62 -15.22
C LEU A 133 -1.35 -0.30 -15.36
N PRO A 134 -0.32 -0.23 -16.23
CA PRO A 134 0.45 1.00 -16.46
C PRO A 134 -0.41 2.20 -16.88
N GLN A 135 -1.57 1.98 -17.50
CA GLN A 135 -2.50 3.02 -17.91
C GLN A 135 -3.39 3.55 -16.78
N GLY A 136 -3.22 3.05 -15.55
CA GLY A 136 -4.02 3.42 -14.38
C GLY A 136 -5.33 2.64 -14.21
N THR A 137 -5.63 1.69 -15.10
CA THR A 137 -6.79 0.80 -14.94
C THR A 137 -6.50 -0.27 -13.89
N GLU A 138 -7.47 -0.53 -13.03
CA GLU A 138 -7.42 -1.58 -12.02
C GLU A 138 -8.19 -2.81 -12.47
N LEU A 139 -7.60 -3.99 -12.26
CA LEU A 139 -8.25 -5.28 -12.45
C LEU A 139 -8.30 -6.03 -11.12
N PHE A 140 -9.29 -6.92 -10.96
CA PHE A 140 -9.35 -7.83 -9.82
C PHE A 140 -9.19 -9.27 -10.28
N ALA A 141 -8.37 -10.04 -9.57
CA ALA A 141 -8.17 -11.46 -9.84
C ALA A 141 -8.01 -12.28 -8.56
N LEU A 142 -8.40 -13.55 -8.64
CA LEU A 142 -8.29 -14.52 -7.57
C LEU A 142 -7.15 -15.49 -7.85
N TYR A 143 -6.23 -15.62 -6.89
CA TYR A 143 -5.08 -16.51 -6.98
C TYR A 143 -5.08 -17.46 -5.78
N VAL A 144 -5.79 -18.59 -5.90
CA VAL A 144 -6.01 -19.56 -4.81
C VAL A 144 -4.75 -19.81 -3.98
N ASN A 145 -3.62 -20.12 -4.61
CA ASN A 145 -2.38 -20.44 -3.90
C ASN A 145 -1.77 -19.24 -3.17
N THR A 146 -1.91 -18.02 -3.71
CA THR A 146 -1.36 -16.81 -3.09
C THR A 146 -2.24 -16.35 -1.93
N CYS A 147 -3.56 -16.45 -2.08
CA CYS A 147 -4.52 -15.98 -1.08
C CYS A 147 -4.50 -16.79 0.23
N ILE A 148 -3.75 -17.89 0.29
CA ILE A 148 -3.52 -18.68 1.52
C ILE A 148 -2.54 -17.96 2.47
N MET A 149 -1.64 -17.10 1.96
CA MET A 149 -0.65 -16.40 2.78
C MET A 149 -1.35 -15.45 3.76
N GLU A 150 -1.07 -15.60 5.05
CA GLU A 150 -1.71 -14.82 6.10
C GLU A 150 -1.22 -13.38 6.19
N HIS A 151 -1.92 -12.57 6.97
CA HIS A 151 -1.53 -11.20 7.26
C HIS A 151 -0.45 -11.10 8.34
N SER A 152 0.55 -10.25 8.09
CA SER A 152 1.42 -9.66 9.12
C SER A 152 1.65 -8.19 8.83
N CYS A 153 1.67 -7.34 9.87
CA CYS A 153 2.07 -5.93 9.74
C CYS A 153 3.59 -5.76 9.53
N THR A 154 4.35 -6.85 9.59
CA THR A 154 5.76 -6.98 9.19
C THR A 154 5.90 -8.21 8.28
N PRO A 155 5.48 -8.10 6.99
CA PRO A 155 5.41 -9.24 6.08
C PRO A 155 6.81 -9.75 5.71
N ASN A 156 6.90 -11.04 5.39
CA ASN A 156 8.14 -11.65 4.91
C ASN A 156 8.13 -12.00 3.42
N THR A 157 6.99 -11.74 2.74
CA THR A 157 6.87 -11.82 1.29
C THR A 157 6.36 -10.52 0.69
N LYS A 158 6.61 -10.36 -0.61
CA LYS A 158 5.90 -9.42 -1.48
C LYS A 158 5.46 -10.11 -2.75
N HIS A 159 4.43 -9.58 -3.40
CA HIS A 159 3.97 -10.09 -4.67
C HIS A 159 4.05 -9.03 -5.77
N THR A 160 4.33 -9.48 -6.99
CA THR A 160 4.32 -8.66 -8.21
C THR A 160 3.48 -9.32 -9.28
N PHE A 161 2.99 -8.52 -10.23
CA PHE A 161 2.21 -9.01 -11.37
C PHE A 161 2.97 -8.78 -12.67
N THR A 162 2.99 -9.79 -13.54
CA THR A 162 3.46 -9.61 -14.91
C THR A 162 2.39 -8.88 -15.72
N VAL A 163 2.53 -7.57 -15.85
CA VAL A 163 1.58 -6.71 -16.60
C VAL A 163 2.03 -6.40 -18.03
N THR A 164 3.29 -6.71 -18.36
CA THR A 164 3.84 -6.58 -19.71
C THR A 164 4.45 -7.90 -20.14
N SER A 165 3.78 -8.63 -21.04
CA SER A 165 4.33 -9.84 -21.66
C SER A 165 3.87 -9.97 -23.12
N LYS A 166 4.79 -10.43 -23.98
CA LYS A 166 4.44 -10.84 -25.36
C LYS A 166 3.73 -12.20 -25.38
N ASP A 167 4.00 -13.05 -24.39
CA ASP A 167 3.26 -14.29 -24.19
C ASP A 167 2.03 -13.98 -23.32
N ARG A 168 0.84 -14.15 -23.92
CA ARG A 168 -0.45 -13.92 -23.24
C ARG A 168 -0.68 -14.86 -22.06
N ASN A 169 -0.05 -16.04 -22.04
CA ASN A 169 -0.21 -16.98 -20.93
C ASN A 169 0.57 -16.55 -19.68
N GLU A 170 1.55 -15.67 -19.82
CA GLU A 170 2.32 -15.10 -18.70
C GLU A 170 1.73 -13.77 -18.21
N LEU A 171 0.76 -13.20 -18.93
CA LEU A 171 0.10 -11.97 -18.52
C LEU A 171 -0.74 -12.20 -17.26
N TYR A 172 -0.66 -11.28 -16.31
CA TYR A 172 -1.29 -11.36 -14.98
C TYR A 172 -0.79 -12.52 -14.13
N LYS A 173 0.37 -13.08 -14.44
CA LYS A 173 1.01 -14.03 -13.53
C LYS A 173 1.44 -13.32 -12.25
N ILE A 174 1.03 -13.87 -11.11
CA ILE A 174 1.49 -13.42 -9.80
C ILE A 174 2.80 -14.13 -9.42
N THR A 175 3.75 -13.37 -8.88
CA THR A 175 4.99 -13.92 -8.32
C THR A 175 5.11 -13.49 -6.87
N ALA A 176 5.08 -14.44 -5.93
CA ALA A 176 5.39 -14.19 -4.52
C ALA A 176 6.89 -14.41 -4.28
N LYS A 177 7.56 -13.43 -3.68
CA LYS A 177 9.00 -13.44 -3.38
C LYS A 177 9.21 -13.29 -1.89
N ALA A 178 10.08 -14.12 -1.31
CA ALA A 178 10.60 -13.86 0.02
C ALA A 178 11.45 -12.58 -0.02
N VAL A 179 11.21 -11.67 0.92
CA VAL A 179 11.92 -10.39 1.02
C VAL A 179 12.87 -10.31 2.21
N VAL A 180 12.75 -11.28 3.12
CA VAL A 180 13.63 -11.51 4.25
C VAL A 180 13.89 -13.02 4.35
N PRO A 181 14.98 -13.46 5.02
CA PRO A 181 15.18 -14.88 5.29
C PRO A 181 13.98 -15.48 6.06
N ILE A 182 13.45 -16.59 5.55
CA ILE A 182 12.35 -17.34 6.17
C ILE A 182 12.92 -18.66 6.67
N LEU A 183 12.90 -18.88 7.98
CA LEU A 183 13.37 -20.12 8.57
C LEU A 183 12.39 -21.26 8.25
N LYS A 184 12.91 -22.49 8.23
CA LYS A 184 12.08 -23.69 8.09
C LYS A 184 11.00 -23.69 9.19
N ASP A 185 9.79 -24.12 8.82
CA ASP A 185 8.64 -24.23 9.71
C ASP A 185 8.10 -22.87 10.23
N SER A 186 8.59 -21.75 9.69
CA SER A 186 8.03 -20.41 9.94
C SER A 186 6.86 -20.09 9.01
N HIS A 187 5.98 -19.23 9.49
CA HIS A 187 4.84 -18.71 8.76
C HIS A 187 5.26 -17.87 7.54
N ILE A 188 4.51 -17.98 6.44
CA ILE A 188 4.68 -17.18 5.22
C ILE A 188 3.56 -16.14 5.20
N SER A 189 3.92 -14.87 5.24
CA SER A 189 2.97 -13.77 5.41
C SER A 189 3.13 -12.64 4.39
N THR A 190 2.02 -11.97 4.14
CA THR A 190 1.90 -10.74 3.35
C THR A 190 1.20 -9.66 4.21
N MET A 191 1.04 -8.44 3.70
CA MET A 191 0.33 -7.36 4.40
C MET A 191 -0.96 -7.03 3.66
N TYR A 192 -2.08 -6.84 4.36
CA TYR A 192 -3.38 -6.47 3.77
C TYR A 192 -3.82 -5.04 4.11
N SER A 193 -2.99 -4.32 4.88
CA SER A 193 -3.19 -2.95 5.33
C SER A 193 -2.05 -2.06 4.80
N HIS A 194 -2.04 -0.79 5.18
CA HIS A 194 -0.91 0.10 4.91
C HIS A 194 0.16 0.03 6.01
N ALA A 195 1.44 0.02 5.63
CA ALA A 195 2.56 -0.15 6.57
C ALA A 195 2.75 1.05 7.50
N LEU A 196 2.43 2.26 7.04
CA LEU A 196 2.59 3.51 7.82
C LEU A 196 1.36 3.91 8.64
N TRP A 197 0.26 3.16 8.58
CA TRP A 197 -0.87 3.43 9.49
C TRP A 197 -0.51 3.04 10.91
N GLY A 198 -1.13 3.69 11.90
CA GLY A 198 -1.04 3.31 13.31
C GLY A 198 -1.79 2.01 13.62
N THR A 199 -1.52 1.42 14.80
CA THR A 199 -2.03 0.08 15.16
C THR A 199 -3.56 -0.01 15.09
N GLN A 200 -4.26 1.00 15.59
CA GLN A 200 -5.72 1.01 15.57
C GLN A 200 -6.27 1.06 14.15
N ALA A 201 -5.80 2.00 13.32
CA ALA A 201 -6.25 2.11 11.93
C ALA A 201 -6.00 0.83 11.13
N ARG A 202 -4.83 0.18 11.30
CA ARG A 202 -4.56 -1.13 10.66
C ARG A 202 -5.53 -2.20 11.12
N ARG A 203 -5.78 -2.30 12.44
CA ARG A 203 -6.68 -3.32 13.00
C ARG A 203 -8.12 -3.09 12.58
N GLN A 204 -8.59 -1.85 12.58
CA GLN A 204 -9.93 -1.48 12.15
C GLN A 204 -10.14 -1.84 10.68
N HIS A 205 -9.23 -1.44 9.80
CA HIS A 205 -9.28 -1.82 8.38
C HIS A 205 -9.34 -3.34 8.15
N LEU A 206 -8.59 -4.13 8.93
CA LEU A 206 -8.63 -5.59 8.81
C LEU A 206 -9.93 -6.19 9.34
N LYS A 207 -10.55 -5.58 10.34
CA LYS A 207 -11.89 -5.99 10.78
C LYS A 207 -12.93 -5.71 9.70
N ASP A 208 -12.89 -4.52 9.11
CA ASP A 208 -13.88 -4.09 8.14
C ASP A 208 -13.73 -4.81 6.79
N ALA A 209 -12.50 -4.93 6.29
CA ALA A 209 -12.23 -5.49 4.97
C ALA A 209 -11.98 -7.00 4.97
N LYS A 210 -11.57 -7.59 6.10
CA LYS A 210 -11.14 -8.99 6.21
C LYS A 210 -11.71 -9.75 7.41
N TYR A 211 -12.60 -9.14 8.20
CA TYR A 211 -13.31 -9.78 9.32
C TYR A 211 -12.42 -10.38 10.42
N PHE A 212 -11.19 -9.86 10.60
CA PHE A 212 -10.33 -10.28 11.71
C PHE A 212 -9.53 -9.12 12.33
N ALA A 213 -9.16 -9.27 13.59
CA ALA A 213 -8.30 -8.33 14.31
C ALA A 213 -6.86 -8.85 14.39
N CYS A 214 -5.90 -8.11 13.83
CA CYS A 214 -4.49 -8.52 13.81
C CYS A 214 -3.86 -8.51 15.21
N LYS A 215 -3.12 -9.58 15.52
CA LYS A 215 -2.36 -9.77 16.78
C LYS A 215 -0.87 -10.04 16.52
N CYS A 216 -0.35 -9.58 15.39
CA CYS A 216 1.08 -9.77 15.07
C CYS A 216 1.99 -9.05 16.10
N PRO A 217 3.30 -9.36 16.14
CA PRO A 217 4.22 -8.73 17.09
C PRO A 217 4.16 -7.20 17.11
N ARG A 218 4.03 -6.56 15.94
CA ARG A 218 3.88 -5.10 15.85
C ARG A 218 2.57 -4.58 16.45
N CYS A 219 1.45 -5.26 16.21
CA CYS A 219 0.16 -4.85 16.78
C CYS A 219 0.07 -5.09 18.28
N SER A 220 0.83 -6.05 18.80
CA SER A 220 0.82 -6.40 20.23
C SER A 220 1.80 -5.56 21.06
N ASP A 221 2.68 -4.79 20.40
CA ASP A 221 3.65 -3.91 21.04
C ASP A 221 3.12 -2.47 21.08
N PRO A 222 2.92 -1.87 22.28
CA PRO A 222 2.47 -0.48 22.41
C PRO A 222 3.37 0.53 21.70
N THR A 223 4.67 0.23 21.55
CA THR A 223 5.65 1.09 20.90
C THR A 223 5.78 0.84 19.40
N GLU A 224 5.03 -0.12 18.84
CA GLU A 224 5.12 -0.56 17.45
C GLU A 224 6.57 -0.86 17.02
N LEU A 225 7.22 -1.82 17.69
CA LEU A 225 8.60 -2.23 17.47
C LEU A 225 9.62 -1.12 17.81
N GLY A 226 9.32 -0.34 18.85
CA GLY A 226 10.16 0.79 19.27
C GLY A 226 10.14 1.98 18.32
N THR A 227 9.25 2.00 17.33
CA THR A 227 9.14 3.12 16.38
C THR A 227 8.36 4.29 16.94
N TYR A 228 7.45 4.04 17.89
CA TYR A 228 6.52 5.02 18.46
C TYR A 228 5.65 5.69 17.37
N LEU A 229 5.27 4.91 16.35
CA LEU A 229 4.62 5.42 15.15
C LEU A 229 3.21 5.99 15.42
N SER A 230 2.49 5.51 16.44
CA SER A 230 1.19 6.08 16.86
C SER A 230 1.29 6.94 18.12
N ALA A 231 2.48 7.15 18.67
CA ALA A 231 2.62 7.67 20.02
C ALA A 231 2.40 9.19 20.13
N MET A 232 1.81 9.63 21.24
CA MET A 232 1.59 11.03 21.55
C MET A 232 2.49 11.51 22.68
N LYS A 233 2.86 12.78 22.69
CA LYS A 233 3.55 13.40 23.82
C LYS A 233 2.59 13.59 24.97
N CYS A 234 3.04 13.29 26.18
CA CYS A 234 2.31 13.67 27.37
C CYS A 234 2.43 15.18 27.60
N LEU A 235 1.32 15.85 27.88
CA LEU A 235 1.30 17.28 28.25
C LEU A 235 1.38 17.48 29.77
N GLY A 236 1.39 16.38 30.53
CA GLY A 236 1.35 16.37 31.99
C GLY A 236 -0.05 16.61 32.56
N ASP A 237 -0.09 16.78 33.88
CA ASP A 237 -1.33 16.89 34.68
C ASP A 237 -1.90 18.32 34.72
N GLY A 238 -1.41 19.19 33.83
CA GLY A 238 -1.73 20.62 33.81
C GLY A 238 -0.91 21.48 34.78
N THR A 239 -0.16 20.87 35.71
CA THR A 239 0.71 21.59 36.65
C THR A 239 2.19 21.49 36.28
N ASN A 240 2.61 20.34 35.75
CA ASN A 240 3.99 20.09 35.33
C ASN A 240 4.04 19.52 33.92
N LEU A 241 4.99 19.98 33.10
CA LEU A 241 5.26 19.38 31.80
C LEU A 241 5.85 17.96 31.98
N CYS A 242 5.08 16.94 31.59
CA CYS A 242 5.50 15.54 31.67
C CYS A 242 6.16 15.17 30.34
N GLY A 243 7.49 15.22 30.27
CA GLY A 243 8.26 14.89 29.05
C GLY A 243 8.23 13.40 28.67
N GLY A 244 7.12 12.71 28.95
CA GLY A 244 6.85 11.31 28.62
C GLY A 244 5.99 11.16 27.38
N THR A 245 5.62 9.92 27.11
CA THR A 245 4.90 9.49 25.91
C THR A 245 3.65 8.72 26.32
N HIS A 246 2.51 9.06 25.75
CA HIS A 246 1.29 8.28 25.86
C HIS A 246 1.34 7.12 24.86
N LEU A 247 1.12 5.91 25.39
CA LEU A 247 1.03 4.66 24.66
C LEU A 247 -0.25 3.93 25.08
N PRO A 248 -0.86 3.11 24.21
CA PRO A 248 -1.98 2.26 24.60
C PRO A 248 -1.55 1.27 25.68
N GLU A 249 -2.35 1.10 26.75
CA GLU A 249 -2.06 0.10 27.79
C GLU A 249 -2.19 -1.33 27.25
N ASP A 250 -3.19 -1.57 26.40
CA ASP A 250 -3.36 -2.79 25.63
C ASP A 250 -3.66 -2.44 24.16
N PRO A 251 -2.67 -2.49 23.26
CA PRO A 251 -2.87 -2.13 21.84
C PRO A 251 -3.77 -3.12 21.07
N LEU A 252 -4.11 -4.26 21.68
CA LEU A 252 -5.06 -5.24 21.12
C LEU A 252 -6.49 -5.04 21.61
N ASP A 253 -6.72 -4.12 22.55
CA ASP A 253 -8.04 -3.69 22.99
C ASP A 253 -8.39 -2.35 22.35
N ASP A 254 -9.53 -2.31 21.67
CA ASP A 254 -10.01 -1.12 20.96
C ASP A 254 -10.57 -0.05 21.91
N GLU A 255 -10.86 -0.41 23.16
CA GLU A 255 -11.33 0.52 24.20
C GLU A 255 -10.23 0.89 25.20
N THR A 256 -8.97 0.56 24.90
CA THR A 256 -7.84 0.74 25.81
C THR A 256 -7.58 2.20 26.20
N ASP A 257 -7.26 2.45 27.46
CA ASP A 257 -6.72 3.75 27.86
C ASP A 257 -5.27 3.91 27.36
N TRP A 258 -4.87 5.15 27.12
CA TRP A 258 -3.51 5.52 26.81
C TRP A 258 -2.85 6.10 28.06
N ALA A 259 -1.76 5.47 28.51
CA ALA A 259 -1.04 5.86 29.71
C ALA A 259 0.32 6.48 29.37
N CYS A 260 0.72 7.48 30.15
CA CYS A 260 2.07 8.02 30.07
C CYS A 260 3.11 7.06 30.67
N ASP A 261 4.25 6.95 30.02
CA ASP A 261 5.41 6.18 30.50
C ASP A 261 6.17 6.81 31.67
N LYS A 262 5.85 8.05 32.07
CA LYS A 262 6.57 8.81 33.13
C LYS A 262 5.71 9.37 34.25
N CYS A 263 4.44 9.67 34.02
CA CYS A 263 3.53 10.23 35.01
C CYS A 263 2.19 9.48 35.02
N SER A 264 1.31 9.79 35.97
CA SER A 264 0.04 9.06 36.16
C SER A 264 -1.09 9.51 35.23
N VAL A 265 -0.80 10.34 34.23
CA VAL A 265 -1.81 10.87 33.31
C VAL A 265 -2.24 9.77 32.35
N LYS A 266 -3.56 9.65 32.16
CA LYS A 266 -4.20 8.78 31.20
C LYS A 266 -5.17 9.56 30.32
N VAL A 267 -5.36 9.08 29.09
CA VAL A 267 -6.31 9.63 28.10
C VAL A 267 -7.05 8.45 27.49
N ASN A 268 -8.36 8.56 27.32
CA ASN A 268 -9.13 7.47 26.75
C ASN A 268 -8.91 7.34 25.22
N ASN A 269 -9.11 6.14 24.67
CA ASN A 269 -8.88 5.89 23.25
C ASN A 269 -9.68 6.82 22.33
N ILE A 270 -10.93 7.12 22.69
CA ILE A 270 -11.84 7.93 21.88
C ILE A 270 -11.27 9.34 21.67
N GLN A 271 -10.76 9.97 22.73
CA GLN A 271 -10.12 11.28 22.67
C GLN A 271 -8.85 11.26 21.83
N VAL A 272 -8.03 10.20 21.98
CA VAL A 272 -6.82 10.02 21.15
C VAL A 272 -7.20 9.97 19.67
N ASN A 273 -8.18 9.15 19.30
CA ASN A 273 -8.62 9.01 17.91
C ASN A 273 -9.17 10.30 17.34
N MET A 274 -10.03 11.01 18.07
CA MET A 274 -10.57 12.29 17.63
C MET A 274 -9.47 13.30 17.31
N LEU A 275 -8.47 13.43 18.19
CA LEU A 275 -7.34 14.34 17.99
C LEU A 275 -6.49 13.91 16.78
N ILE A 276 -6.16 12.62 16.68
CA ILE A 276 -5.33 12.08 15.61
C ILE A 276 -6.02 12.21 14.24
N SER A 277 -7.34 11.97 14.17
CA SER A 277 -8.15 12.16 12.95
C SER A 277 -8.16 13.61 12.52
N GLN A 278 -8.41 14.55 13.44
CA GLN A 278 -8.40 15.98 13.14
C GLN A 278 -7.03 16.47 12.65
N MET A 279 -5.94 16.00 13.27
CA MET A 279 -4.59 16.28 12.79
C MET A 279 -4.32 15.64 11.43
N GLY A 280 -4.92 14.48 11.15
CA GLY A 280 -4.81 13.77 9.88
C GLY A 280 -5.42 14.56 8.72
N GLU A 281 -6.60 15.14 8.91
CA GLU A 281 -7.24 16.00 7.92
C GLU A 281 -6.33 17.18 7.53
N GLU A 282 -5.74 17.86 8.52
CA GLU A 282 -4.81 18.97 8.26
C GLU A 282 -3.53 18.52 7.52
N VAL A 283 -3.03 17.32 7.81
CA VAL A 283 -1.88 16.74 7.12
C VAL A 283 -2.22 16.41 5.67
N GLU A 284 -3.37 15.78 5.43
CA GLU A 284 -3.84 15.41 4.09
C GLU A 284 -4.05 16.66 3.21
N ASP A 285 -4.71 17.69 3.73
CA ASP A 285 -4.93 18.96 3.03
C ASP A 285 -3.60 19.59 2.58
N VAL A 286 -2.61 19.65 3.47
CA VAL A 286 -1.29 20.20 3.17
C VAL A 286 -0.55 19.36 2.12
N LEU A 287 -0.62 18.03 2.21
CA LEU A 287 0.08 17.14 1.28
C LEU A 287 -0.56 17.12 -0.12
N MET A 288 -1.89 17.22 -0.22
CA MET A 288 -2.59 17.25 -1.50
C MET A 288 -2.38 18.54 -2.29
N MET A 289 -2.20 19.67 -1.61
CA MET A 289 -2.04 20.98 -2.26
C MET A 289 -0.63 21.29 -2.79
N GLY A 290 0.34 20.39 -2.60
CA GLY A 290 1.73 20.65 -3.00
C GLY A 290 2.37 21.75 -2.16
N ALA A 291 2.46 21.52 -0.84
CA ALA A 291 2.89 22.53 0.12
C ALA A 291 4.34 23.00 -0.03
N SER A 292 4.55 24.30 0.20
CA SER A 292 5.89 24.89 0.33
C SER A 292 6.60 24.42 1.60
N ILE A 293 7.94 24.53 1.60
CA ILE A 293 8.78 24.20 2.76
C ILE A 293 8.27 24.87 4.06
N LYS A 294 7.92 26.16 4.01
CA LYS A 294 7.45 26.91 5.20
C LYS A 294 6.15 26.34 5.77
N VAL A 295 5.23 25.91 4.90
CA VAL A 295 3.95 25.33 5.34
C VAL A 295 4.20 24.00 6.04
N LEU A 296 5.05 23.14 5.46
CA LEU A 296 5.44 21.87 6.07
C LEU A 296 6.15 22.08 7.42
N GLU A 297 7.13 22.97 7.49
CA GLU A 297 7.85 23.28 8.73
C GLU A 297 6.91 23.81 9.82
N ASN A 298 5.99 24.72 9.48
CA ASN A 298 5.02 25.25 10.43
C ASN A 298 4.10 24.16 10.97
N LEU A 299 3.60 23.28 10.11
CA LEU A 299 2.74 22.17 10.53
C LEU A 299 3.52 21.15 11.37
N ILE A 300 4.74 20.78 10.97
CA ILE A 300 5.64 19.93 11.76
C ILE A 300 5.86 20.52 13.15
N ASN A 301 6.16 21.82 13.25
CA ASN A 301 6.37 22.49 14.52
C ASN A 301 5.11 22.46 15.40
N LYS A 302 3.93 22.75 14.82
CA LYS A 302 2.64 22.68 15.50
C LYS A 302 2.36 21.26 16.04
N LEU A 303 2.44 20.25 15.17
CA LEU A 303 2.15 18.87 15.54
C LEU A 303 3.19 18.28 16.50
N SER A 304 4.44 18.75 16.46
CA SER A 304 5.49 18.32 17.39
C SER A 304 5.20 18.68 18.84
N MET A 305 4.24 19.57 19.12
CA MET A 305 3.80 19.87 20.48
C MET A 305 2.98 18.70 21.08
N PHE A 306 2.31 17.91 20.24
CA PHE A 306 1.36 16.87 20.64
C PHE A 306 1.83 15.46 20.28
N LEU A 307 2.58 15.31 19.20
CA LEU A 307 2.94 14.01 18.64
C LEU A 307 4.39 13.64 18.92
N HIS A 308 4.65 12.35 19.04
CA HIS A 308 6.01 11.83 19.09
C HIS A 308 6.76 12.19 17.77
N PRO A 309 8.08 12.47 17.77
CA PRO A 309 8.81 12.83 16.56
C PRO A 309 8.71 11.82 15.41
N ASN A 310 8.44 10.55 15.73
CA ASN A 310 8.31 9.45 14.77
C ASN A 310 6.85 9.15 14.40
N HIS A 311 5.87 9.90 14.91
CA HIS A 311 4.46 9.65 14.63
C HIS A 311 4.20 9.63 13.11
N TYR A 312 3.31 8.78 12.61
CA TYR A 312 3.12 8.61 11.15
C TYR A 312 2.74 9.90 10.42
N HIS A 313 1.95 10.79 11.02
CA HIS A 313 1.71 12.14 10.50
C HIS A 313 3.01 12.96 10.34
N MET A 314 3.88 12.91 11.35
CA MET A 314 5.19 13.55 11.31
C MET A 314 6.08 12.91 10.25
N TYR A 315 6.03 11.58 10.11
CA TYR A 315 6.73 10.83 9.08
C TYR A 315 6.32 11.31 7.68
N SER A 316 5.03 11.39 7.38
CA SER A 316 4.52 11.82 6.06
C SER A 316 4.95 13.25 5.72
N LEU A 317 4.83 14.19 6.65
CA LEU A 317 5.26 15.58 6.45
C LEU A 317 6.77 15.68 6.22
N LYS A 318 7.57 14.98 7.03
CA LYS A 318 9.03 14.96 6.92
C LYS A 318 9.49 14.30 5.61
N HIS A 319 8.83 13.21 5.19
CA HIS A 319 9.10 12.54 3.93
C HIS A 319 8.88 13.48 2.72
N SER A 320 7.84 14.33 2.77
CA SER A 320 7.65 15.38 1.76
C SER A 320 8.71 16.48 1.87
N LEU A 321 9.02 16.93 3.08
CA LEU A 321 9.97 18.01 3.33
C LEU A 321 11.40 17.70 2.84
N VAL A 322 11.91 16.47 3.05
CA VAL A 322 13.25 16.09 2.59
C VAL A 322 13.39 16.14 1.06
N GLN A 323 12.29 15.95 0.32
CA GLN A 323 12.29 16.05 -1.15
C GLN A 323 12.34 17.50 -1.66
N LEU A 324 12.09 18.49 -0.79
CA LEU A 324 12.16 19.92 -1.12
C LEU A 324 13.48 20.56 -0.68
N TYR A 325 14.00 20.15 0.48
CA TYR A 325 15.31 20.62 0.97
C TYR A 325 16.43 20.34 -0.04
N GLY A 326 17.29 21.33 -0.27
CA GLY A 326 18.39 21.26 -1.24
C GLY A 326 18.00 21.54 -2.69
N ARG A 327 16.71 21.74 -3.00
CA ARG A 327 16.22 22.04 -4.36
C ARG A 327 15.72 23.47 -4.53
N GLU A 328 15.06 24.01 -3.51
CA GLU A 328 14.58 25.40 -3.53
C GLU A 328 15.71 26.40 -3.19
N PRO A 329 15.81 27.54 -3.91
CA PRO A 329 16.74 28.61 -3.57
C PRO A 329 16.59 29.05 -2.10
N GLY A 330 17.70 29.12 -1.38
CA GLY A 330 17.73 29.47 0.04
C GLY A 330 17.72 28.27 1.00
N TYR A 331 17.53 27.04 0.51
CA TYR A 331 17.51 25.82 1.31
C TYR A 331 18.68 24.86 0.99
N THR A 332 19.84 25.42 0.67
CA THR A 332 21.06 24.68 0.30
C THR A 332 22.24 24.93 1.27
N SER A 333 22.00 25.60 2.40
CA SER A 333 23.04 25.86 3.41
C SER A 333 23.48 24.56 4.10
N MET A 334 24.70 24.56 4.67
CA MET A 334 25.21 23.42 5.45
C MET A 334 24.26 23.00 6.57
N GLU A 335 23.63 23.96 7.26
CA GLU A 335 22.66 23.67 8.32
C GLU A 335 21.41 22.94 7.80
N ILE A 336 20.88 23.35 6.64
CA ILE A 336 19.71 22.70 6.03
C ILE A 336 20.08 21.30 5.54
N LEU A 337 21.27 21.13 4.95
CA LEU A 337 21.75 19.82 4.54
C LEU A 337 21.93 18.88 5.74
N ASP A 338 22.45 19.36 6.87
CA ASP A 338 22.57 18.58 8.10
C ASP A 338 21.21 18.17 8.66
N LYS A 339 20.22 19.07 8.65
CA LYS A 339 18.84 18.76 9.01
C LYS A 339 18.25 17.69 8.08
N LYS A 340 18.45 17.82 6.76
CA LYS A 340 17.99 16.86 5.75
C LYS A 340 18.62 15.48 5.97
N ILE A 341 19.95 15.40 6.12
CA ILE A 341 20.68 14.14 6.33
C ILE A 341 20.17 13.43 7.58
N LYS A 342 20.06 14.15 8.71
CA LYS A 342 19.53 13.58 9.96
C LYS A 342 18.10 13.06 9.75
N MET A 343 17.23 13.87 9.14
CA MET A 343 15.85 13.51 8.89
C MET A 343 15.72 12.27 7.99
N CYS A 344 16.51 12.17 6.92
CA CYS A 344 16.53 10.97 6.08
C CYS A 344 16.94 9.72 6.88
N ARG A 345 18.00 9.79 7.69
CA ARG A 345 18.44 8.66 8.52
C ARG A 345 17.38 8.22 9.52
N ASP A 346 16.75 9.17 10.21
CA ASP A 346 15.67 8.90 11.16
C ASP A 346 14.49 8.19 10.47
N LEU A 347 14.08 8.69 9.30
CA LEU A 347 12.98 8.11 8.52
C LEU A 347 13.35 6.72 7.97
N VAL A 348 14.55 6.51 7.43
CA VAL A 348 15.02 5.18 6.97
C VAL A 348 15.00 4.18 8.11
N GLY A 349 15.42 4.58 9.32
CA GLY A 349 15.36 3.73 10.50
C GLY A 349 13.93 3.25 10.81
N ILE A 350 12.95 4.15 10.73
CA ILE A 350 11.52 3.80 10.88
C ILE A 350 11.08 2.87 9.74
N THR A 351 11.35 3.22 8.48
CA THR A 351 10.95 2.44 7.30
C THR A 351 11.47 1.00 7.37
N LYS A 352 12.77 0.81 7.68
CA LYS A 352 13.38 -0.51 7.78
C LYS A 352 12.93 -1.31 8.99
N THR A 353 12.48 -0.65 10.06
CA THR A 353 11.88 -1.34 11.22
C THR A 353 10.49 -1.89 10.87
N LEU A 354 9.68 -1.10 10.15
CA LEU A 354 8.31 -1.47 9.78
C LEU A 354 8.22 -2.42 8.58
N ASP A 355 9.15 -2.29 7.63
CA ASP A 355 9.18 -3.05 6.39
C ASP A 355 10.62 -3.43 5.99
N PRO A 356 11.27 -4.32 6.74
CA PRO A 356 12.69 -4.65 6.57
C PRO A 356 13.05 -5.19 5.18
N GLY A 357 12.08 -5.84 4.52
CA GLY A 357 12.24 -6.42 3.18
C GLY A 357 11.85 -5.49 2.02
N ASN A 358 11.42 -4.26 2.30
CA ASN A 358 10.81 -3.38 1.29
C ASN A 358 9.64 -4.08 0.55
N ALA A 359 8.75 -4.75 1.28
CA ALA A 359 7.57 -5.40 0.71
C ALA A 359 6.46 -4.41 0.34
N ARG A 360 6.38 -3.29 1.06
CA ARG A 360 5.31 -2.28 0.96
C ARG A 360 5.82 -0.85 0.87
N LEU A 361 7.03 -0.57 1.34
CA LEU A 361 7.63 0.76 1.42
C LEU A 361 8.87 0.91 0.53
N SER A 362 9.00 0.09 -0.53
CA SER A 362 10.12 0.16 -1.47
C SER A 362 10.30 1.56 -2.06
N LEU A 363 9.22 2.17 -2.57
CA LEU A 363 9.25 3.54 -3.12
C LEU A 363 9.67 4.57 -2.06
N TYR A 364 9.10 4.50 -0.86
CA TYR A 364 9.43 5.41 0.25
C TYR A 364 10.91 5.29 0.65
N ASN A 365 11.41 4.06 0.86
CA ASN A 365 12.81 3.83 1.19
C ASN A 365 13.73 4.36 0.08
N SER A 366 13.37 4.14 -1.19
CA SER A 366 14.17 4.58 -2.34
C SER A 366 14.26 6.10 -2.44
N VAL A 367 13.16 6.81 -2.19
CA VAL A 367 13.16 8.28 -2.10
C VAL A 367 14.06 8.74 -0.96
N LEU A 368 13.88 8.19 0.24
CA LEU A 368 14.68 8.59 1.41
C LEU A 368 16.18 8.39 1.21
N GLN A 369 16.57 7.26 0.62
CA GLN A 369 17.95 6.93 0.32
C GLN A 369 18.53 7.83 -0.79
N HIS A 370 17.73 8.14 -1.82
CA HIS A 370 18.13 9.10 -2.86
C HIS A 370 18.30 10.52 -2.30
N GLU A 371 17.39 10.96 -1.43
CA GLU A 371 17.51 12.26 -0.77
C GLU A 371 18.71 12.32 0.19
N LEU A 372 19.00 11.23 0.90
CA LEU A 372 20.22 11.11 1.72
C LEU A 372 21.48 11.23 0.86
N HIS A 373 21.55 10.46 -0.24
CA HIS A 373 22.64 10.52 -1.20
C HIS A 373 22.87 11.95 -1.72
N THR A 374 21.82 12.60 -2.23
CA THR A 374 21.95 13.94 -2.81
C THR A 374 22.40 14.98 -1.79
N ALA A 375 21.91 14.88 -0.56
CA ALA A 375 22.33 15.78 0.52
C ALA A 375 23.80 15.61 0.90
N LEU A 376 24.28 14.36 0.99
CA LEU A 376 25.68 14.04 1.29
C LEU A 376 26.64 14.53 0.19
N VAL A 377 26.27 14.33 -1.08
CA VAL A 377 27.05 14.82 -2.23
C VAL A 377 27.06 16.35 -2.29
N MET A 378 25.91 17.00 -2.06
CA MET A 378 25.87 18.46 -2.01
C MET A 378 26.72 19.01 -0.87
N LYS A 379 26.68 18.37 0.29
CA LYS A 379 27.51 18.72 1.45
C LYS A 379 29.00 18.58 1.13
N SER A 380 29.40 17.50 0.45
CA SER A 380 30.81 17.33 0.06
C SER A 380 31.28 18.36 -0.96
N LEU A 381 30.41 18.76 -1.90
CA LEU A 381 30.72 19.81 -2.86
C LEU A 381 31.03 21.14 -2.16
N LEU A 382 30.18 21.54 -1.21
CA LEU A 382 30.38 22.78 -0.42
C LEU A 382 31.70 22.75 0.38
N ILE A 383 32.04 21.60 0.97
CA ILE A 383 33.32 21.42 1.68
C ILE A 383 34.51 21.48 0.71
N ASN A 384 34.38 20.88 -0.46
CA ASN A 384 35.47 20.84 -1.44
C ASN A 384 35.80 22.23 -2.02
N GLU A 385 34.78 23.09 -2.12
CA GLU A 385 34.91 24.49 -2.55
C GLU A 385 35.59 25.37 -1.48
N ASP A 386 35.58 24.98 -0.19
CA ASP A 386 36.25 25.73 0.86
C ASP A 386 37.80 25.55 0.79
N PRO A 387 38.58 26.64 0.63
CA PRO A 387 40.04 26.57 0.55
C PRO A 387 40.75 26.27 1.90
N LYS A 388 40.04 26.19 3.04
CA LYS A 388 40.65 26.15 4.38
C LYS A 388 40.78 24.76 5.04
N GLU A 389 40.22 23.68 4.47
CA GLU A 389 40.17 22.36 5.14
C GLU A 389 40.93 21.22 4.41
N LYS A 390 41.37 20.21 5.18
CA LYS A 390 41.90 18.93 4.67
C LYS A 390 40.75 18.16 4.00
N LYS A 391 40.65 18.31 2.68
CA LYS A 391 39.47 17.98 1.87
C LYS A 391 39.05 16.51 1.88
N ILE A 392 40.01 15.58 1.82
CA ILE A 392 39.69 14.17 1.52
C ILE A 392 39.21 13.39 2.75
N GLU A 393 39.80 13.61 3.93
CA GLU A 393 39.45 12.85 5.15
C GLU A 393 38.01 13.10 5.62
N ILE A 394 37.47 14.29 5.36
CA ILE A 394 36.09 14.69 5.71
C ILE A 394 35.10 14.26 4.62
N ILE A 395 35.48 14.44 3.34
CA ILE A 395 34.60 14.13 2.20
C ILE A 395 34.43 12.63 2.00
N LYS A 396 35.50 11.84 2.17
CA LYS A 396 35.46 10.40 1.86
C LYS A 396 34.38 9.64 2.64
N PRO A 397 34.20 9.83 3.97
CA PRO A 397 33.09 9.22 4.70
C PRO A 397 31.70 9.59 4.15
N LEU A 398 31.49 10.87 3.81
CA LEU A 398 30.22 11.34 3.24
C LEU A 398 29.91 10.66 1.92
N LEU A 399 30.89 10.55 1.02
CA LEU A 399 30.70 9.91 -0.28
C LEU A 399 30.58 8.38 -0.17
N THR A 400 31.22 7.77 0.83
CA THR A 400 31.03 6.34 1.14
C THR A 400 29.59 6.06 1.52
N GLU A 401 29.02 6.85 2.42
CA GLU A 401 27.61 6.73 2.79
C GLU A 401 26.68 7.05 1.61
N ALA A 402 27.01 8.09 0.82
CA ALA A 402 26.22 8.45 -0.36
C ALA A 402 26.16 7.31 -1.38
N LYS A 403 27.27 6.59 -1.59
CA LYS A 403 27.34 5.40 -2.45
C LYS A 403 26.43 4.30 -1.95
N LEU A 404 26.51 3.96 -0.66
CA LEU A 404 25.65 2.93 -0.06
C LEU A 404 24.16 3.30 -0.15
N ALA A 405 23.83 4.58 0.06
CA ALA A 405 22.45 5.07 -0.03
C ALA A 405 21.90 4.92 -1.46
N ILE A 406 22.62 5.37 -2.50
CA ILE A 406 22.12 5.27 -3.89
C ILE A 406 22.03 3.81 -4.37
N GLU A 407 22.92 2.94 -3.90
CA GLU A 407 22.86 1.50 -4.18
C GLU A 407 21.64 0.84 -3.51
N ASP A 408 21.36 1.14 -2.23
CA ASP A 408 20.14 0.65 -1.54
C ASP A 408 18.86 1.18 -2.20
N ALA A 409 18.88 2.43 -2.69
CA ALA A 409 17.76 3.04 -3.40
C ALA A 409 17.41 2.26 -4.68
N LEU A 410 18.40 1.97 -5.53
CA LEU A 410 18.19 1.18 -6.75
C LEU A 410 17.77 -0.25 -6.44
N GLN A 411 18.39 -0.87 -5.44
CA GLN A 411 18.07 -2.24 -5.05
C GLN A 411 16.65 -2.38 -4.50
N SER A 412 16.15 -1.35 -3.80
CA SER A 412 14.80 -1.31 -3.26
C SER A 412 13.74 -1.30 -4.36
N LEU A 413 14.02 -0.68 -5.51
CA LEU A 413 13.11 -0.53 -6.65
C LEU A 413 13.12 -1.68 -7.67
N LYS A 414 14.01 -2.66 -7.53
CA LYS A 414 14.24 -3.69 -8.56
C LYS A 414 12.97 -4.43 -9.00
N ASP A 415 11.98 -4.52 -8.12
CA ASP A 415 10.72 -5.23 -8.34
C ASP A 415 9.56 -4.29 -8.72
N ASP A 416 9.79 -2.97 -8.74
CA ASP A 416 8.80 -1.93 -9.03
C ASP A 416 9.02 -1.29 -10.42
N ILE A 417 9.99 -1.78 -11.20
CA ILE A 417 10.38 -1.21 -12.51
C ILE A 417 9.32 -1.40 -13.62
N ASP A 418 8.40 -2.33 -13.42
CA ASP A 418 7.27 -2.55 -14.34
C ASP A 418 6.11 -1.57 -14.06
N GLU A 419 6.13 -0.90 -12.91
CA GLU A 419 5.22 0.18 -12.57
C GLU A 419 5.76 1.53 -13.03
N ASP A 420 4.88 2.41 -13.51
CA ASP A 420 5.25 3.72 -14.06
C ASP A 420 6.01 4.61 -13.05
N SER A 421 5.57 4.60 -11.78
CA SER A 421 6.19 5.36 -10.69
C SER A 421 7.59 4.82 -10.37
N GLY A 422 7.71 3.50 -10.16
CA GLY A 422 8.97 2.83 -9.86
C GLY A 422 9.99 2.98 -11.00
N LYS A 423 9.56 2.82 -12.25
CA LYS A 423 10.40 3.03 -13.43
C LYS A 423 10.94 4.45 -13.55
N LYS A 424 10.09 5.46 -13.36
CA LYS A 424 10.49 6.87 -13.40
C LYS A 424 11.51 7.17 -12.31
N LEU A 425 11.25 6.71 -11.08
CA LEU A 425 12.15 6.91 -9.95
C LEU A 425 13.49 6.20 -10.17
N PHE A 426 13.49 4.95 -10.65
CA PHE A 426 14.70 4.20 -10.97
C PHE A 426 15.59 4.94 -11.97
N SER A 427 15.00 5.50 -13.03
CA SER A 427 15.73 6.31 -14.02
C SER A 427 16.35 7.56 -13.42
N VAL A 428 15.60 8.30 -12.58
CA VAL A 428 16.11 9.49 -11.88
C VAL A 428 17.30 9.14 -10.99
N ILE A 429 17.19 8.07 -10.20
CA ILE A 429 18.25 7.61 -9.30
C ILE A 429 19.47 7.12 -10.08
N GLY A 430 19.26 6.40 -11.20
CA GLY A 430 20.34 5.98 -12.09
C GLY A 430 21.16 7.15 -12.62
N ASN A 431 20.50 8.22 -13.08
CA ASN A 431 21.18 9.44 -13.52
C ASN A 431 21.94 10.13 -12.38
N SER A 432 21.42 10.11 -11.15
CA SER A 432 22.15 10.61 -9.98
C SER A 432 23.40 9.78 -9.68
N LYS A 433 23.32 8.45 -9.80
CA LYS A 433 24.47 7.55 -9.65
C LYS A 433 25.57 7.86 -10.67
N ASP A 434 25.21 8.03 -11.94
CA ASP A 434 26.19 8.34 -12.99
C ASP A 434 26.92 9.67 -12.73
N LYS A 435 26.18 10.69 -12.28
CA LYS A 435 26.76 11.99 -11.89
C LYS A 435 27.68 11.86 -10.67
N PHE A 436 27.29 11.03 -9.70
CA PHE A 436 28.11 10.74 -8.53
C PHE A 436 29.43 10.05 -8.91
N ASP A 437 29.38 9.04 -9.77
CA ASP A 437 30.57 8.32 -10.24
C ASP A 437 31.53 9.28 -11.00
N GLN A 438 30.98 10.17 -11.83
CA GLN A 438 31.76 11.23 -12.49
C GLN A 438 32.43 12.18 -11.49
N TYR A 439 31.70 12.62 -10.47
CA TYR A 439 32.23 13.50 -9.43
C TYR A 439 33.37 12.84 -8.65
N CYS A 440 33.21 11.58 -8.22
CA CYS A 440 34.25 10.85 -7.48
C CYS A 440 35.53 10.68 -8.30
N ASN A 441 35.40 10.42 -9.60
CA ASN A 441 36.52 10.35 -10.53
C ASN A 441 37.24 11.71 -10.67
N GLN A 442 36.49 12.81 -10.74
CA GLN A 442 37.06 14.17 -10.87
C GLN A 442 37.91 14.59 -9.68
N ILE A 443 37.57 14.11 -8.48
CA ILE A 443 38.29 14.42 -7.24
C ILE A 443 39.27 13.31 -6.83
N GLU A 444 39.48 12.31 -7.69
CA GLU A 444 40.40 11.17 -7.48
C GLU A 444 40.16 10.40 -6.17
N ILE A 445 38.90 10.31 -5.70
CA ILE A 445 38.54 9.55 -4.50
C ILE A 445 38.05 8.16 -4.89
N VAL A 446 38.72 7.14 -4.35
CA VAL A 446 38.30 5.73 -4.46
C VAL A 446 37.43 5.36 -3.24
N ILE A 447 36.22 4.86 -3.51
CA ILE A 447 35.15 4.60 -2.54
C ILE A 447 34.57 3.22 -2.73
#